data_AF-A0A358AG54-F1
#
_entry.id   AF-A0A358AG54-F1
#
_cell.length_a   1.000
_cell.length_b   1.000
_cell.length_c   1.000
_cell.angle_alpha   90.00
_cell.angle_beta   90.00
_cell.angle_gamma   90.00
#
_symmetry.space_group_name_H-M   'P 1'
#
loop_
_entity.id
_entity.type
_entity.pdbx_description
1 polymer ?
#
loop_
_entity_poly.entity_id
_entity_poly.type
_entity_poly.pdbx_seq_one_letter_code
_entity_poly.pdbx_strand_id
1 'polypeptide(L)'
;KIKEVPINYHIRKGASKLNPLTDAWRHIRFMLLYCPVWLYFLPGVIGFIIGLFILIILQRGPLLFLGHSWDIHFIAFASVTTILFYQVLNLGIYAHTYAIKERLLKYDSFTLFFQRHFSLEKGLLLGLIFFMSGFLINLSIFIEWFSKHFGQLYRIRESILAMTLLVIGLQTIFSSFFISLLFLKKK
;
A
#
# COMPACT_ATOMS: atom_id res chain seq x y z
N LYS A 1 -10.18 1.75 -38.70
CA LYS A 1 -11.26 0.78 -38.42
C LYS A 1 -10.60 -0.59 -38.30
N ILE A 2 -10.69 -1.25 -37.15
CA ILE A 2 -10.13 -2.61 -36.95
C ILE A 2 -11.24 -3.61 -37.28
N LYS A 3 -10.91 -4.68 -38.01
CA LYS A 3 -11.84 -5.77 -38.34
C LYS A 3 -11.16 -7.09 -38.04
N GLU A 4 -11.80 -7.92 -37.24
CA GLU A 4 -11.36 -9.28 -36.99
C GLU A 4 -11.72 -10.15 -38.19
N VAL A 5 -10.77 -10.95 -38.66
CA VAL A 5 -10.95 -11.89 -39.78
C VAL A 5 -10.76 -13.29 -39.23
N PRO A 6 -11.77 -14.18 -39.36
CA PRO A 6 -11.64 -15.55 -38.85
C PRO A 6 -10.55 -16.29 -39.65
N ILE A 7 -9.67 -16.98 -38.92
CA ILE A 7 -8.63 -17.84 -39.48
C ILE A 7 -8.65 -19.21 -38.80
N ASN A 8 -8.33 -20.27 -39.54
CA ASN A 8 -8.14 -21.59 -38.97
C ASN A 8 -6.71 -21.73 -38.45
N TYR A 9 -6.56 -21.99 -37.15
CA TYR A 9 -5.26 -22.16 -36.53
C TYR A 9 -4.76 -23.60 -36.75
N HIS A 10 -3.83 -23.80 -37.68
CA HIS A 10 -3.29 -25.11 -38.02
C HIS A 10 -2.17 -25.56 -37.07
N ILE A 11 -1.92 -26.88 -37.03
CA ILE A 11 -0.82 -27.47 -36.25
C ILE A 11 0.52 -26.87 -36.69
N ARG A 12 1.35 -26.51 -35.70
CA ARG A 12 2.68 -25.94 -35.93
C ARG A 12 3.58 -26.94 -36.66
N LYS A 13 4.21 -26.51 -37.75
CA LYS A 13 5.29 -27.25 -38.41
C LYS A 13 6.63 -26.59 -38.06
N GLY A 14 7.57 -27.35 -37.48
CA GLY A 14 8.92 -26.88 -37.11
C GLY A 14 9.11 -26.52 -35.63
N ALA A 15 10.35 -26.16 -35.26
CA ALA A 15 10.74 -25.86 -33.88
C ALA A 15 10.12 -24.54 -33.34
N SER A 16 9.98 -24.44 -32.03
CA SER A 16 9.51 -23.21 -31.40
C SER A 16 10.54 -22.10 -31.53
N LYS A 17 10.11 -20.95 -32.03
CA LYS A 17 10.90 -19.70 -32.07
C LYS A 17 10.76 -18.87 -30.78
N LEU A 18 9.87 -19.29 -29.87
CA LEU A 18 9.57 -18.59 -28.63
C LEU A 18 10.18 -19.32 -27.45
N ASN A 19 10.73 -18.54 -26.52
CA ASN A 19 11.27 -19.00 -25.26
C ASN A 19 10.17 -18.89 -24.19
N PRO A 20 9.64 -20.01 -23.66
CA PRO A 20 8.42 -20.00 -22.87
C PRO A 20 8.45 -19.04 -21.67
N LEU A 21 9.56 -19.01 -20.94
CA LEU A 21 9.68 -18.22 -19.70
C LEU A 21 9.91 -16.73 -19.98
N THR A 22 10.86 -16.40 -20.86
CA THR A 22 11.19 -14.99 -21.14
C THR A 22 10.06 -14.29 -21.88
N ASP A 23 9.40 -14.97 -22.81
CA ASP A 23 8.29 -14.38 -23.55
C ASP A 23 7.02 -14.29 -22.68
N ALA A 24 6.78 -15.26 -21.79
CA ALA A 24 5.72 -15.14 -20.78
C ALA A 24 5.97 -13.95 -19.84
N TRP A 25 7.20 -13.78 -19.33
CA TRP A 25 7.52 -12.63 -18.47
C TRP A 25 7.36 -11.30 -19.20
N ARG A 26 7.81 -11.19 -20.46
CA ARG A 26 7.58 -9.98 -21.28
C ARG A 26 6.10 -9.66 -21.43
N HIS A 27 5.28 -10.69 -21.65
CA HIS A 27 3.84 -10.53 -21.81
C HIS A 27 3.16 -10.14 -20.49
N ILE A 28 3.48 -10.81 -19.39
CA ILE A 28 2.97 -10.50 -18.04
C ILE A 28 3.38 -9.09 -17.63
N ARG A 29 4.65 -8.72 -17.81
CA ARG A 29 5.15 -7.37 -17.56
C ARG A 29 4.35 -6.33 -18.34
N PHE A 30 4.12 -6.57 -19.63
CA PHE A 30 3.30 -5.68 -20.45
C PHE A 30 1.88 -5.55 -19.88
N MET A 31 1.21 -6.68 -19.60
CA MET A 31 -0.13 -6.67 -19.01
C MET A 31 -0.19 -5.93 -17.67
N LEU A 32 0.77 -6.15 -16.78
CA LEU A 32 0.83 -5.52 -15.45
C LEU A 32 1.12 -4.01 -15.54
N LEU A 33 1.96 -3.58 -16.47
CA LEU A 33 2.23 -2.15 -16.71
C LEU A 33 1.00 -1.41 -17.25
N TYR A 34 0.21 -2.06 -18.10
CA TYR A 34 -1.04 -1.51 -18.64
C TYR A 34 -2.26 -1.79 -17.73
N CYS A 35 -2.07 -2.48 -16.61
CA CYS A 35 -3.14 -2.77 -15.64
C CYS A 35 -2.66 -2.55 -14.19
N PRO A 36 -2.40 -1.30 -13.79
CA PRO A 36 -1.82 -0.97 -12.48
C PRO A 36 -2.68 -1.43 -11.29
N VAL A 37 -3.98 -1.64 -11.49
CA VAL A 37 -4.91 -2.14 -10.46
C VAL A 37 -4.51 -3.53 -9.96
N TRP A 38 -4.16 -4.45 -10.86
CA TRP A 38 -3.80 -5.83 -10.46
C TRP A 38 -2.40 -5.94 -9.89
N LEU A 39 -1.49 -5.07 -10.36
CA LEU A 39 -0.11 -5.08 -9.89
C LEU A 39 0.04 -4.47 -8.49
N TYR A 40 -0.64 -3.35 -8.23
CA TYR A 40 -0.43 -2.58 -7.00
C TYR A 40 -1.66 -2.55 -6.10
N PHE A 41 -2.84 -2.26 -6.65
CA PHE A 41 -4.01 -1.96 -5.83
C PHE A 41 -4.55 -3.19 -5.11
N LEU A 42 -4.80 -4.29 -5.84
CA LEU A 42 -5.34 -5.52 -5.25
C LEU A 42 -4.42 -6.13 -4.18
N PRO A 43 -3.13 -6.42 -4.45
CA PRO A 43 -2.23 -6.95 -3.42
C PRO A 43 -2.00 -5.93 -2.29
N GLY A 44 -1.94 -4.64 -2.62
CA GLY A 44 -1.83 -3.55 -1.65
C GLY A 44 -2.99 -3.54 -0.64
N VAL A 45 -4.25 -3.56 -1.10
CA VAL A 45 -5.42 -3.48 -0.21
C VAL A 45 -5.48 -4.72 0.67
N ILE A 46 -5.32 -5.90 0.07
CA ILE A 46 -5.41 -7.17 0.79
C ILE A 46 -4.33 -7.24 1.89
N GLY A 47 -3.07 -6.98 1.53
CA GLY A 47 -1.98 -7.04 2.49
C GLY A 47 -2.07 -5.96 3.58
N PHE A 48 -2.53 -4.75 3.24
CA PHE A 48 -2.74 -3.68 4.21
C PHE A 48 -3.83 -4.03 5.22
N ILE A 49 -4.98 -4.53 4.76
CA ILE A 49 -6.09 -4.90 5.64
C ILE A 49 -5.68 -6.06 6.56
N ILE A 50 -5.03 -7.09 6.02
CA ILE A 50 -4.56 -8.24 6.81
C ILE A 50 -3.53 -7.78 7.87
N GLY A 51 -2.54 -6.99 7.46
CA GLY A 51 -1.53 -6.46 8.38
C GLY A 51 -2.15 -5.63 9.49
N LEU A 52 -3.04 -4.71 9.14
CA LEU A 52 -3.71 -3.82 10.10
C LEU A 52 -4.63 -4.59 11.04
N PHE A 53 -5.35 -5.59 10.54
CA PHE A 53 -6.20 -6.47 11.35
C PHE A 53 -5.38 -7.23 12.40
N ILE A 54 -4.28 -7.87 12.00
CA ILE A 54 -3.37 -8.58 12.91
C ILE A 54 -2.77 -7.60 13.92
N LEU A 55 -2.29 -6.44 13.46
CA LEU A 55 -1.69 -5.41 14.31
C LEU A 55 -2.65 -4.96 15.41
N ILE A 56 -3.93 -4.71 15.10
CA ILE A 56 -4.95 -4.27 16.07
C ILE A 56 -5.30 -5.38 17.06
N ILE A 57 -5.48 -6.62 16.57
CA ILE A 57 -5.88 -7.73 17.45
C ILE A 57 -4.76 -8.06 18.45
N LEU A 58 -3.50 -8.05 18.01
CA LEU A 58 -2.35 -8.34 18.87
C LEU A 58 -2.05 -7.21 19.88
N GLN A 59 -2.73 -6.06 19.82
CA GLN A 59 -2.66 -5.07 20.91
C GLN A 59 -3.27 -5.57 22.22
N ARG A 60 -4.26 -6.46 22.15
CA ARG A 60 -4.98 -6.95 23.34
C ARG A 60 -4.19 -7.94 24.18
N GLY A 61 -3.11 -8.51 23.64
CA GLY A 61 -2.29 -9.50 24.33
C GLY A 61 -1.79 -10.60 23.38
N PRO A 62 -1.02 -11.56 23.90
CA PRO A 62 -0.56 -12.70 23.12
C PRO A 62 -1.75 -13.60 22.77
N LEU A 63 -1.81 -14.05 21.52
CA LEU A 63 -2.85 -14.95 21.05
C LEU A 63 -2.26 -16.34 20.85
N LEU A 64 -2.98 -17.35 21.31
CA LEU A 64 -2.67 -18.73 21.01
C LEU A 64 -3.31 -19.08 19.67
N PHE A 65 -2.48 -19.22 18.64
CA PHE A 65 -2.92 -19.62 17.31
C PHE A 65 -2.12 -20.84 16.88
N LEU A 66 -2.82 -21.93 16.52
CA LEU A 66 -2.21 -23.22 16.15
C LEU A 66 -1.23 -23.76 17.20
N GLY A 67 -1.52 -23.58 18.49
CA GLY A 67 -0.67 -24.03 19.60
C GLY A 67 0.61 -23.21 19.82
N HIS A 68 0.81 -22.11 19.08
CA HIS A 68 1.96 -21.23 19.23
C HIS A 68 1.52 -19.85 19.74
N SER A 69 2.27 -19.26 20.67
CA SER A 69 2.00 -17.92 21.20
C SER A 69 2.47 -16.85 20.22
N TRP A 70 1.51 -16.15 19.62
CA TRP A 70 1.76 -14.97 18.78
C TRP A 70 1.95 -13.76 19.68
N ASP A 71 3.20 -13.34 19.82
CA ASP A 71 3.60 -12.27 20.73
C ASP A 71 4.32 -11.12 19.98
N ILE A 72 5.44 -10.61 20.50
CA ILE A 72 6.13 -9.41 20.02
C ILE A 72 6.61 -9.54 18.55
N HIS A 73 7.11 -10.70 18.14
CA HIS A 73 7.60 -10.87 16.77
C HIS A 73 6.47 -10.75 15.73
N PHE A 74 5.29 -11.27 16.02
CA PHE A 74 4.16 -11.24 15.10
C PHE A 74 3.55 -9.84 15.00
N ILE A 75 3.50 -9.07 16.09
CA ILE A 75 3.02 -7.69 16.03
C ILE A 75 4.00 -6.77 15.28
N ALA A 76 5.31 -7.03 15.39
CA ALA A 76 6.34 -6.36 14.60
C ALA A 76 6.29 -6.77 13.11
N PHE A 77 6.01 -8.04 12.82
CA PHE A 77 5.78 -8.47 11.44
C PHE A 77 4.53 -7.83 10.84
N ALA A 78 3.44 -7.74 11.61
CA ALA A 78 2.20 -7.09 11.20
C ALA A 78 2.38 -5.60 10.94
N SER A 79 3.17 -4.89 11.77
CA SER A 79 3.48 -3.48 11.57
C SER A 79 4.22 -3.24 10.26
N VAL A 80 5.29 -3.99 10.00
CA VAL A 80 6.08 -3.89 8.76
C VAL A 80 5.23 -4.25 7.55
N THR A 81 4.43 -5.31 7.63
CA THR A 81 3.50 -5.73 6.58
C THR A 81 2.51 -4.61 6.25
N THR A 82 1.92 -4.00 7.26
CA THR A 82 0.98 -2.88 7.09
C THR A 82 1.65 -1.71 6.36
N ILE A 83 2.86 -1.31 6.79
CA ILE A 83 3.60 -0.20 6.17
C ILE A 83 3.96 -0.53 4.71
N LEU A 84 4.46 -1.74 4.44
CA LEU A 84 4.86 -2.16 3.10
C LEU A 84 3.70 -2.17 2.13
N PHE A 85 2.57 -2.78 2.49
CA PHE A 85 1.42 -2.83 1.61
C PHE A 85 0.72 -1.48 1.47
N TYR A 86 0.77 -0.61 2.49
CA TYR A 86 0.37 0.78 2.36
C TYR A 86 1.25 1.55 1.35
N GLN A 87 2.56 1.30 1.34
CA GLN A 87 3.46 1.87 0.33
C GLN A 87 3.14 1.36 -1.09
N VAL A 88 2.86 0.06 -1.24
CA VAL A 88 2.44 -0.53 -2.53
C VAL A 88 1.12 0.10 -3.02
N LEU A 89 0.16 0.32 -2.12
CA LEU A 89 -1.08 1.05 -2.43
C LEU A 89 -0.82 2.45 -2.96
N ASN A 90 0.01 3.22 -2.27
CA ASN A 90 0.37 4.57 -2.69
C ASN A 90 1.04 4.57 -4.06
N LEU A 91 1.97 3.65 -4.32
CA LEU A 91 2.59 3.48 -5.63
C LEU A 91 1.56 3.16 -6.72
N GLY A 92 0.57 2.32 -6.42
CA GLY A 92 -0.54 2.03 -7.32
C GLY A 92 -1.36 3.27 -7.67
N ILE A 93 -1.70 4.08 -6.67
CA ILE A 93 -2.42 5.34 -6.87
C ILE A 93 -1.58 6.31 -7.73
N TYR A 94 -0.27 6.41 -7.50
CA TYR A 94 0.62 7.25 -8.29
C TYR A 94 0.75 6.78 -9.74
N ALA A 95 1.00 5.48 -9.95
CA ALA A 95 1.13 4.90 -11.26
C ALA A 95 -0.16 5.08 -12.07
N HIS A 96 -1.32 4.88 -11.43
CA HIS A 96 -2.61 5.07 -12.05
C HIS A 96 -2.86 6.53 -12.42
N THR A 97 -2.69 7.46 -11.47
CA THR A 97 -2.86 8.90 -11.71
C THR A 97 -1.93 9.43 -12.80
N TYR A 98 -0.67 8.97 -12.83
CA TYR A 98 0.28 9.28 -13.89
C TYR A 98 -0.16 8.74 -15.26
N ALA A 99 -0.58 7.47 -15.33
CA ALA A 99 -1.01 6.86 -16.58
C ALA A 99 -2.26 7.52 -17.19
N ILE A 100 -3.17 8.01 -16.34
CA ILE A 100 -4.33 8.81 -16.79
C ILE A 100 -3.90 10.17 -17.34
N LYS A 101 -2.95 10.84 -16.67
CA LYS A 101 -2.40 12.13 -17.13
C LYS A 101 -1.77 12.02 -18.52
N GLU A 102 -0.99 10.97 -18.74
CA GLU A 102 -0.35 10.67 -20.03
C GLU A 102 -1.30 10.04 -21.07
N ARG A 103 -2.60 9.91 -20.75
CA ARG A 103 -3.65 9.31 -21.62
C ARG A 103 -3.35 7.86 -22.04
N LEU A 104 -2.55 7.13 -21.27
CA LEU A 104 -2.25 5.72 -21.49
C LEU A 104 -3.42 4.81 -21.08
N LEU A 105 -4.25 5.27 -20.14
CA LEU A 105 -5.43 4.58 -19.64
C LEU A 105 -6.68 5.44 -19.84
N LYS A 106 -7.82 4.77 -20.09
CA LYS A 106 -9.13 5.42 -20.08
C LYS A 106 -9.57 5.67 -18.63
N TYR A 107 -10.48 6.63 -18.45
CA TYR A 107 -11.08 6.89 -17.15
C TYR A 107 -11.96 5.71 -16.72
N ASP A 108 -11.58 5.03 -15.64
CA ASP A 108 -12.39 4.01 -14.97
C ASP A 108 -13.22 4.62 -13.83
N SER A 109 -14.23 3.89 -13.33
CA SER A 109 -15.09 4.32 -12.21
C SER A 109 -14.30 4.66 -10.94
N PHE A 110 -13.21 3.94 -10.66
CA PHE A 110 -12.32 4.22 -9.54
C PHE A 110 -11.61 5.57 -9.69
N THR A 111 -11.16 5.90 -10.90
CA THR A 111 -10.53 7.18 -11.22
C THR A 111 -11.47 8.35 -10.99
N LEU A 112 -12.71 8.22 -11.47
CA LEU A 112 -13.75 9.23 -11.31
C LEU A 112 -14.11 9.44 -9.84
N PHE A 113 -14.19 8.36 -9.06
CA PHE A 113 -14.40 8.43 -7.62
C PHE A 113 -13.25 9.15 -6.92
N PHE A 114 -12.01 8.76 -7.22
CA PHE A 114 -10.81 9.34 -6.61
C PHE A 114 -10.69 10.82 -6.94
N GLN A 115 -10.83 11.21 -8.21
CA GLN A 115 -10.77 12.61 -8.64
C GLN A 115 -11.85 13.49 -7.99
N ARG A 116 -13.03 12.92 -7.72
CA ARG A 116 -14.15 13.67 -7.11
C ARG A 116 -13.99 13.88 -5.61
N HIS A 117 -13.40 12.91 -4.90
CA HIS A 117 -13.33 12.93 -3.43
C HIS A 117 -11.98 13.40 -2.88
N PHE A 118 -10.91 13.22 -3.66
CA PHE A 118 -9.56 13.58 -3.26
C PHE A 118 -9.37 15.10 -3.31
N SER A 119 -9.08 15.70 -2.15
CA SER A 119 -8.53 17.05 -2.05
C SER A 119 -7.25 17.00 -1.23
N LEU A 120 -6.30 17.89 -1.54
CA LEU A 120 -5.05 18.00 -0.81
C LEU A 120 -5.32 18.24 0.68
N GLU A 121 -6.29 19.09 1.02
CA GLU A 121 -6.58 19.40 2.43
C GLU A 121 -7.10 18.17 3.18
N LYS A 122 -7.97 17.35 2.56
CA LYS A 122 -8.48 16.12 3.18
C LYS A 122 -7.36 15.11 3.44
N GLY A 123 -6.46 14.95 2.47
CA GLY A 123 -5.30 14.06 2.61
C GLY A 123 -4.34 14.54 3.71
N LEU A 124 -4.09 15.85 3.77
CA LEU A 124 -3.25 16.47 4.80
C LEU A 124 -3.86 16.30 6.20
N LEU A 125 -5.17 16.56 6.34
CA LEU A 125 -5.89 16.40 7.60
C LEU A 125 -5.87 14.95 8.09
N LEU A 126 -6.16 13.98 7.21
CA LEU A 126 -6.10 12.56 7.56
C LEU A 126 -4.69 12.15 7.99
N GLY A 127 -3.67 12.56 7.23
CA GLY A 127 -2.28 12.27 7.57
C GLY A 127 -1.85 12.91 8.89
N LEU A 128 -2.27 14.14 9.16
CA LEU A 128 -2.01 14.83 10.43
C LEU A 128 -2.70 14.15 11.62
N ILE A 129 -3.93 13.66 11.47
CA ILE A 129 -4.64 12.93 12.53
C ILE A 129 -3.87 11.65 12.90
N PHE A 130 -3.45 10.87 11.90
CA PHE A 130 -2.66 9.66 12.14
C PHE A 130 -1.27 9.97 12.72
N PHE A 131 -0.61 11.01 12.21
CA PHE A 131 0.70 11.43 12.73
C PHE A 131 0.60 11.90 14.18
N MET A 132 -0.36 12.78 14.49
CA MET A 132 -0.53 13.33 15.84
C MET A 132 -0.94 12.26 16.84
N SER A 133 -1.83 11.33 16.47
CA SER A 133 -2.20 10.21 17.35
C SER A 133 -0.99 9.33 17.67
N GLY A 134 -0.20 8.93 16.66
CA GLY A 134 1.04 8.17 16.88
C GLY A 134 2.10 8.96 17.67
N PHE A 135 2.20 10.27 17.46
CA PHE A 135 3.11 11.14 18.17
C PHE A 135 2.76 11.25 19.65
N LEU A 136 1.50 11.52 19.98
CA LEU A 136 1.03 11.67 21.35
C LEU A 136 1.20 10.37 22.16
N ILE A 137 0.91 9.20 21.56
CA ILE A 137 1.12 7.92 22.22
C ILE A 137 2.62 7.71 22.50
N ASN A 138 3.50 7.91 21.52
CA ASN A 138 4.95 7.79 21.74
C ASN A 138 5.46 8.78 22.79
N LEU A 139 4.96 10.02 22.76
CA LEU A 139 5.32 11.05 23.74
C LEU A 139 4.89 10.63 25.16
N SER A 140 3.69 10.06 25.31
CA SER A 140 3.23 9.55 26.61
C SER A 140 4.11 8.41 27.14
N ILE A 141 4.54 7.50 26.25
CA ILE A 141 5.45 6.39 26.59
C ILE A 141 6.81 6.94 27.00
N PHE A 142 7.31 7.96 26.30
CA PHE A 142 8.57 8.62 26.60
C PHE A 142 8.53 9.35 27.95
N ILE A 143 7.45 10.09 28.24
CA ILE A 143 7.27 10.78 29.52
C ILE A 143 7.19 9.77 30.68
N GLU A 144 6.50 8.64 30.50
CA GLU A 144 6.44 7.57 31.51
C GLU A 144 7.82 6.94 31.75
N TRP A 145 8.59 6.71 30.69
CA TRP A 145 9.95 6.19 30.81
C TRP A 145 10.87 7.18 31.52
N PHE A 146 10.74 8.47 31.20
CA PHE A 146 11.50 9.55 31.84
C PHE A 146 11.16 9.68 33.33
N SER A 147 9.88 9.63 33.71
CA SER A 147 9.44 9.75 35.10
C SER A 147 9.83 8.56 35.98
N LYS A 148 10.03 7.38 35.38
CA LYS A 148 10.53 6.18 36.06
C LYS A 148 12.07 6.09 36.12
N HIS A 149 12.77 7.21 35.98
CA HIS A 149 14.25 7.26 35.99
C HIS A 149 14.89 6.29 34.98
N PHE A 150 14.30 6.14 33.79
CA PHE A 150 14.77 5.24 32.74
C PHE A 150 14.69 3.74 33.10
N GLY A 151 13.77 3.36 34.00
CA GLY A 151 13.48 1.97 34.35
C GLY A 151 12.88 1.13 33.21
N GLN A 152 12.45 -0.09 33.53
CA GLN A 152 11.92 -1.04 32.53
C GLN A 152 10.61 -0.55 31.89
N LEU A 153 10.55 -0.56 30.56
CA LEU A 153 9.41 -0.12 29.76
C LEU A 153 8.67 -1.32 29.15
N TYR A 154 7.50 -1.63 29.68
CA TYR A 154 6.70 -2.79 29.22
C TYR A 154 5.69 -2.46 28.11
N ARG A 155 5.69 -1.25 27.57
CA ARG A 155 4.69 -0.76 26.58
C ARG A 155 5.13 -0.98 25.11
N ILE A 156 5.76 -2.12 24.84
CA ILE A 156 6.33 -2.44 23.51
C ILE A 156 5.25 -2.49 22.42
N ARG A 157 4.09 -3.11 22.71
CA ARG A 157 2.99 -3.26 21.74
C ARG A 157 2.39 -1.93 21.31
N GLU A 158 2.16 -1.05 22.29
CA GLU A 158 1.65 0.30 22.06
C GLU A 158 2.67 1.14 21.29
N SER A 159 3.96 1.01 21.61
CA SER A 159 5.04 1.69 20.89
C SER A 159 5.08 1.28 19.41
N ILE A 160 4.96 -0.02 19.10
CA ILE A 160 4.91 -0.51 17.72
C ILE A 160 3.73 0.10 16.96
N LEU A 161 2.53 0.13 17.56
CA LEU A 161 1.36 0.74 16.93
C LEU A 161 1.56 2.25 16.74
N ALA A 162 2.06 2.96 17.75
CA ALA A 162 2.30 4.38 17.69
C ALA A 162 3.31 4.73 16.58
N MET A 163 4.37 3.96 16.44
CA MET A 163 5.35 4.09 15.34
C MET A 163 4.72 3.80 13.97
N THR A 164 3.85 2.79 13.84
CA THR A 164 3.15 2.55 12.57
C THR A 164 2.26 3.71 12.16
N LEU A 165 1.51 4.29 13.11
CA LEU A 165 0.64 5.44 12.86
C LEU A 165 1.44 6.67 12.43
N LEU A 166 2.60 6.91 13.06
CA LEU A 166 3.52 7.96 12.63
C LEU A 166 3.96 7.79 11.18
N VAL A 167 4.40 6.58 10.80
CA VAL A 167 4.86 6.29 9.44
C VAL A 167 3.73 6.43 8.43
N ILE A 168 2.56 5.86 8.70
CA ILE A 168 1.39 5.93 7.81
C ILE A 168 0.92 7.39 7.66
N GLY A 169 0.85 8.14 8.76
CA GLY A 169 0.46 9.55 8.75
C GLY A 169 1.41 10.41 7.91
N LEU A 170 2.72 10.25 8.12
CA LEU A 170 3.74 10.97 7.36
C LEU A 170 3.70 10.59 5.87
N GLN A 171 3.60 9.30 5.56
CA GLN A 171 3.44 8.83 4.19
C GLN A 171 2.18 9.39 3.56
N THR A 172 1.05 9.44 4.26
CA THR A 172 -0.21 10.03 3.75
C THR A 172 -0.04 11.50 3.38
N ILE A 173 0.66 12.28 4.22
CA ILE A 173 0.94 13.71 3.97
C ILE A 173 1.73 13.87 2.67
N PHE A 174 2.87 13.19 2.55
CA PHE A 174 3.72 13.29 1.35
C PHE A 174 3.05 12.70 0.10
N SER A 175 2.28 11.64 0.26
CA SER A 175 1.48 11.05 -0.82
C SER A 175 0.48 12.06 -1.37
N SER A 176 -0.15 12.82 -0.47
CA SER A 176 -1.13 13.82 -0.85
C SER A 176 -0.51 14.96 -1.66
N PHE A 177 0.65 15.45 -1.23
CA PHE A 177 1.43 16.45 -1.99
C PHE A 177 1.86 15.92 -3.35
N PHE A 178 2.36 14.68 -3.42
CA PHE A 178 2.82 14.08 -4.66
C PHE A 178 1.69 13.95 -5.68
N ILE A 179 0.51 13.48 -5.26
CA ILE A 179 -0.67 13.39 -6.12
C ILE A 179 -1.11 14.77 -6.60
N SER A 180 -1.13 15.77 -5.71
CA SER A 180 -1.46 17.15 -6.09
C SER A 180 -0.49 17.71 -7.14
N LEU A 181 0.80 17.38 -7.04
CA LEU A 181 1.82 17.76 -8.02
C LEU A 181 1.56 17.08 -9.37
N LEU A 182 1.12 15.82 -9.39
CA LEU A 182 0.75 15.14 -10.63
C LEU A 182 -0.44 15.82 -11.33
N PHE A 183 -1.40 16.38 -10.59
CA PHE A 183 -2.52 17.10 -11.20
C PHE A 183 -2.19 18.55 -11.64
N LEU A 184 -1.03 19.09 -11.28
CA LEU A 184 -0.61 20.40 -11.75
C LEU A 184 -0.51 20.40 -13.29
N LYS A 185 -1.32 21.24 -13.93
CA LYS A 185 -1.29 21.46 -15.38
C LYS A 185 0.01 22.20 -15.70
N LYS A 186 0.80 21.68 -16.65
CA LYS A 186 1.86 22.47 -17.28
C LYS A 186 1.17 23.67 -17.95
N LYS A 187 1.55 24.89 -17.54
CA LYS A 187 1.30 26.09 -18.33
C LYS A 187 2.17 26.05 -19.59
#